data_AF-A0A1E1VBX6-F1
#
_entry.id   AF-A0A1E1VBX6-F1
#
_cell.length_a   1.000
_cell.length_b   1.000
_cell.length_c   1.000
_cell.angle_alpha   90.00
_cell.angle_beta   90.00
_cell.angle_gamma   90.00
#
_symmetry.space_group_name_H-M   'P 1'
#
loop_
_entity.id
_entity.type
_entity.pdbx_description
1 polymer ?
#
loop_
_entity_poly.entity_id
_entity_poly.type
_entity_poly.pdbx_seq_one_letter_code
_entity_poly.pdbx_strand_id
1 'polypeptide(L)'
;MSTAEFVTMAFTLCNAVRAFAYLPQILRIVRDRDGAQAVSYATWSLFAISHLTTVAYALLAIDDLAMAAVFGLNAVACLTILGLTALKRRSCGVDLPRQIGELF
;
A
#
# COMPACT_ATOMS: atom_id res chain seq x y z
N MET A 1 -1.40 -33.38 5.69
CA MET A 1 -1.81 -32.01 5.35
C MET A 1 -3.20 -32.07 4.74
N SER A 2 -4.18 -31.42 5.36
CA SER A 2 -5.54 -31.29 4.84
C SER A 2 -5.60 -30.26 3.69
N THR A 3 -6.69 -30.27 2.92
CA THR A 3 -6.93 -29.27 1.87
C THR A 3 -6.96 -27.85 2.45
N ALA A 4 -7.56 -27.67 3.63
CA ALA A 4 -7.64 -26.38 4.28
C ALA A 4 -6.25 -25.84 4.66
N GLU A 5 -5.39 -26.69 5.25
CA GLU A 5 -4.02 -26.31 5.59
C GLU A 5 -3.21 -25.90 4.36
N PHE A 6 -3.33 -26.65 3.26
CA PHE A 6 -2.66 -26.33 2.01
C PHE A 6 -3.12 -24.98 1.43
N VAL A 7 -4.43 -24.73 1.40
CA VAL A 7 -4.99 -23.47 0.91
C VAL A 7 -4.56 -22.30 1.80
N THR A 8 -4.56 -22.46 3.12
CA THR A 8 -4.09 -21.43 4.06
C THR A 8 -2.61 -21.12 3.86
N MET A 9 -1.77 -22.14 3.66
CA MET A 9 -0.35 -21.95 3.37
C MET A 9 -0.15 -21.18 2.05
N ALA A 10 -0.82 -21.59 0.98
CA ALA A 10 -0.73 -20.92 -0.32
C ALA A 10 -1.24 -19.48 -0.25
N PHE A 11 -2.36 -19.24 0.43
CA PHE A 11 -2.92 -17.91 0.68
C PHE A 11 -1.93 -17.03 1.44
N THR A 12 -1.36 -17.53 2.53
CA THR A 12 -0.39 -16.79 3.35
C THR A 12 0.86 -16.45 2.55
N LEU A 13 1.41 -17.42 1.82
CA LEU A 13 2.59 -17.22 0.96
C LEU A 13 2.31 -16.18 -0.13
N CYS A 14 1.19 -16.28 -0.83
CA CYS A 14 0.80 -15.32 -1.86
C CYS A 14 0.66 -13.90 -1.31
N ASN A 15 0.09 -13.74 -0.11
CA ASN A 15 -0.02 -12.42 0.53
C ASN A 15 1.35 -11.92 1.04
N ALA A 16 2.25 -12.80 1.48
CA ALA A 16 3.61 -12.43 1.83
C ALA A 16 4.36 -11.91 0.59
N VAL A 17 4.31 -12.65 -0.53
CA VAL A 17 4.90 -12.24 -1.81
C VAL A 17 4.30 -10.91 -2.29
N ARG A 18 2.97 -10.72 -2.13
CA ARG A 18 2.29 -9.47 -2.50
C ARG A 18 2.89 -8.26 -1.78
N ALA A 19 3.20 -8.37 -0.50
CA ALA A 19 3.81 -7.28 0.24
C ALA A 19 5.13 -6.81 -0.40
N PHE A 20 5.98 -7.75 -0.84
CA PHE A 20 7.22 -7.43 -1.56
C PHE A 20 6.94 -6.91 -2.98
N ALA A 21 5.89 -7.40 -3.64
CA ALA A 21 5.48 -6.96 -4.97
C ALA A 21 4.97 -5.49 -5.00
N TYR A 22 4.76 -4.86 -3.84
CA TYR A 22 4.50 -3.42 -3.75
C TYR A 22 5.76 -2.56 -3.87
N LEU A 23 6.96 -3.14 -3.68
CA LEU A 23 8.21 -2.39 -3.76
C LEU A 23 8.45 -1.74 -5.13
N PRO A 24 8.22 -2.40 -6.28
CA PRO A 24 8.28 -1.75 -7.59
C PRO A 24 7.32 -0.55 -7.73
N GLN A 25 6.12 -0.62 -7.14
CA GLN A 25 5.16 0.47 -7.16
C GLN A 25 5.65 1.66 -6.31
N ILE A 26 6.19 1.39 -5.12
CA ILE A 26 6.82 2.40 -4.26
C ILE A 26 7.96 3.09 -5.01
N LEU A 27 8.85 2.31 -5.64
CA LEU A 27 9.96 2.85 -6.42
C LEU A 27 9.49 3.68 -7.62
N ARG A 28 8.40 3.28 -8.27
CA ARG A 28 7.76 4.08 -9.33
C ARG A 28 7.30 5.44 -8.81
N ILE A 29 6.58 5.48 -7.68
CA ILE A 29 6.09 6.73 -7.08
C ILE A 29 7.24 7.67 -6.72
N VAL A 30 8.31 7.13 -6.12
CA VAL A 30 9.48 7.92 -5.74
C VAL A 30 10.17 8.53 -6.97
N ARG A 31 10.30 7.75 -8.05
CA ARG A 31 10.97 8.17 -9.30
C ARG A 31 10.10 8.98 -10.25
N ASP A 32 8.78 8.95 -10.07
CA ASP A 32 7.81 9.66 -10.89
C ASP A 32 8.11 11.17 -10.90
N ARG A 33 7.92 11.85 -12.03
CA ARG A 33 8.12 13.31 -12.14
C ARG A 33 6.80 14.06 -12.25
N ASP A 34 5.71 13.36 -12.48
CA ASP A 34 4.39 13.92 -12.79
C ASP A 34 3.45 13.85 -11.57
N GLY A 35 4.01 13.92 -10.36
CA GLY A 35 3.23 13.97 -9.13
C GLY A 35 2.50 12.68 -8.76
N ALA A 36 2.84 11.53 -9.34
CA ALA A 36 2.16 10.25 -9.14
C ALA A 36 0.65 10.31 -9.43
N GLN A 37 0.24 11.06 -10.47
CA GLN A 37 -1.17 11.24 -10.87
C GLN A 37 -1.87 9.91 -11.22
N ALA A 38 -1.14 8.95 -11.79
CA ALA A 38 -1.68 7.64 -12.16
C ALA A 38 -2.06 6.75 -10.96
N VAL A 39 -1.64 7.10 -9.73
CA VAL A 39 -1.91 6.29 -8.54
C VAL A 39 -3.27 6.64 -7.95
N SER A 40 -4.20 5.68 -7.96
CA SER A 40 -5.56 5.88 -7.42
C SER A 40 -5.60 5.78 -5.89
N TYR A 41 -5.97 6.87 -5.20
CA TYR A 41 -6.22 6.83 -3.76
C TYR A 41 -7.30 5.82 -3.39
N ALA A 42 -8.38 5.74 -4.17
CA ALA A 42 -9.51 4.86 -3.87
C ALA A 42 -9.08 3.38 -3.82
N THR A 43 -8.29 2.95 -4.81
CA THR A 43 -7.80 1.57 -4.88
C THR A 43 -6.90 1.22 -3.71
N TRP A 44 -5.91 2.06 -3.42
CA TRP A 44 -4.95 1.80 -2.36
C TRP A 44 -5.56 1.92 -0.95
N SER A 45 -6.53 2.81 -0.76
CA SER A 45 -7.31 2.88 0.48
C SER A 45 -8.18 1.65 0.68
N LEU A 46 -8.84 1.16 -0.37
CA LEU A 46 -9.65 -0.07 -0.28
C LEU A 46 -8.78 -1.29 0.08
N PHE A 47 -7.58 -1.40 -0.51
CA PHE A 47 -6.63 -2.45 -0.14
C PHE A 47 -6.14 -2.31 1.30
N ALA A 48 -5.80 -1.10 1.74
CA ALA A 48 -5.42 -0.87 3.14
C ALA A 48 -6.53 -1.27 4.12
N ILE A 49 -7.78 -0.85 3.86
CA ILE A 49 -8.93 -1.22 4.69
C ILE A 49 -9.13 -2.73 4.69
N SER A 50 -9.11 -3.36 3.52
CA SER A 50 -9.23 -4.82 3.40
C SER A 50 -8.18 -5.54 4.26
N HIS A 51 -6.91 -5.17 4.14
CA HIS A 51 -5.84 -5.76 4.94
C HIS A 51 -6.01 -5.52 6.45
N LEU A 52 -6.37 -4.30 6.87
CA LEU A 52 -6.65 -3.99 8.26
C LEU A 52 -7.82 -4.81 8.83
N THR A 53 -8.88 -5.00 8.06
CA THR A 53 -10.00 -5.85 8.49
C THR A 53 -9.59 -7.31 8.62
N THR A 54 -8.70 -7.82 7.75
CA THR A 54 -8.14 -9.17 7.90
C THR A 54 -7.23 -9.29 9.12
N VAL A 55 -6.43 -8.26 9.44
CA VAL A 55 -5.63 -8.23 10.68
C VAL A 55 -6.55 -8.29 11.90
N ALA A 56 -7.60 -7.48 11.93
CA ALA A 56 -8.57 -7.49 13.02
C ALA A 56 -9.25 -8.86 13.15
N TYR A 57 -9.65 -9.47 12.04
CA TYR A 57 -10.20 -10.82 12.03
C TYR A 57 -9.21 -11.85 12.56
N ALA A 58 -7.97 -11.83 12.08
CA ALA A 58 -6.94 -12.78 12.48
C ALA A 58 -6.65 -12.72 13.99
N LEU A 59 -6.57 -11.51 14.57
CA LEU A 59 -6.28 -11.33 15.99
C LEU A 59 -7.50 -11.58 16.89
N LEU A 60 -8.70 -11.16 16.47
CA LEU A 60 -9.87 -11.13 17.35
C LEU A 60 -10.78 -12.35 17.20
N ALA A 61 -10.76 -13.04 16.05
CA ALA A 61 -11.67 -14.13 15.76
C ALA A 61 -11.01 -15.51 15.74
N ILE A 62 -9.75 -15.61 15.29
CA ILE A 62 -9.09 -16.91 15.07
C ILE A 62 -7.69 -17.04 15.70
N ASP A 63 -7.19 -15.99 16.36
CA ASP A 63 -5.90 -15.94 17.05
C ASP A 63 -4.69 -16.38 16.18
N ASP A 64 -4.70 -16.01 14.89
CA ASP A 64 -3.64 -16.35 13.94
C ASP A 64 -2.66 -15.17 13.76
N LEU A 65 -1.58 -15.20 14.54
CA LEU A 65 -0.52 -14.19 14.50
C LEU A 65 0.23 -14.14 13.17
N ALA A 66 0.36 -15.26 12.46
CA ALA A 66 1.08 -15.31 11.20
C ALA A 66 0.26 -14.60 10.10
N MET A 67 -1.03 -14.88 10.03
CA MET A 67 -1.96 -14.19 9.14
C MET A 67 -2.00 -12.68 9.47
N ALA A 68 -2.09 -12.33 10.75
CA ALA A 68 -2.07 -10.94 11.19
C ALA A 68 -0.78 -10.21 10.76
N ALA A 69 0.39 -10.82 10.92
CA ALA A 69 1.66 -10.23 10.52
C ALA A 69 1.76 -10.01 9.00
N VAL A 70 1.37 -11.03 8.20
CA VAL A 70 1.41 -10.93 6.73
C VAL A 70 0.46 -9.86 6.21
N PHE A 71 -0.78 -9.81 6.72
CA PHE A 71 -1.74 -8.80 6.31
C PHE A 71 -1.38 -7.41 6.84
N GLY A 72 -0.79 -7.32 8.04
CA GLY A 72 -0.25 -6.08 8.59
C GLY A 72 0.85 -5.48 7.70
N LEU A 73 1.77 -6.31 7.19
CA LEU A 73 2.81 -5.86 6.27
C LEU A 73 2.20 -5.31 4.96
N ASN A 74 1.18 -5.97 4.42
CA ASN A 74 0.46 -5.47 3.24
C ASN A 74 -0.25 -4.14 3.53
N ALA A 75 -0.88 -3.99 4.70
CA ALA A 75 -1.51 -2.73 5.11
C ALA A 75 -0.48 -1.59 5.19
N VAL A 76 0.67 -1.82 5.84
CA VAL A 76 1.77 -0.85 5.92
C VAL A 76 2.26 -0.45 4.54
N ALA A 77 2.43 -1.42 3.62
CA ALA A 77 2.85 -1.13 2.24
C ALA A 77 1.81 -0.26 1.49
N CYS A 78 0.51 -0.56 1.64
CA CYS A 78 -0.56 0.25 1.04
C CYS A 78 -0.57 1.67 1.60
N LEU A 79 -0.45 1.83 2.93
CA LEU A 79 -0.37 3.13 3.59
C LEU A 79 0.89 3.91 3.16
N THR A 80 2.00 3.22 2.95
CA THR A 80 3.23 3.82 2.41
C THR A 80 3.00 4.36 1.00
N ILE A 81 2.34 3.60 0.13
CA ILE A 81 2.00 4.05 -1.22
C ILE A 81 1.08 5.28 -1.18
N LEU A 82 0.05 5.27 -0.33
CA LEU A 82 -0.84 6.41 -0.14
C LEU A 82 -0.07 7.65 0.35
N GLY A 83 0.77 7.48 1.38
CA GLY A 83 1.56 8.57 1.96
C GLY A 83 2.55 9.17 0.97
N LEU A 84 3.32 8.33 0.27
CA LEU A 84 4.25 8.79 -0.76
C LEU A 84 3.53 9.50 -1.92
N THR A 85 2.38 8.99 -2.35
CA THR A 85 1.56 9.64 -3.38
C THR A 85 1.08 11.02 -2.92
N ALA A 86 0.65 11.14 -1.66
CA ALA A 86 0.22 12.43 -1.09
C ALA A 86 1.35 13.44 -0.98
N LEU A 87 2.53 13.01 -0.51
CA LEU A 87 3.70 13.87 -0.46
C LEU A 87 4.12 14.34 -1.85
N LYS A 88 4.15 13.42 -2.83
CA LYS A 88 4.52 13.72 -4.22
C LYS A 88 3.58 14.73 -4.87
N ARG A 89 2.26 14.55 -4.72
CA ARG A 89 1.26 15.48 -5.26
C ARG A 89 1.34 16.87 -4.65
N ARG A 90 1.65 16.95 -3.35
CA ARG A 90 1.86 18.24 -2.67
C ARG A 90 3.09 18.95 -3.22
N SER A 91 4.21 18.25 -3.43
CA SER A 91 5.41 18.85 -4.02
C SER A 91 5.17 19.41 -5.42
N CYS A 92 4.53 18.65 -6.32
CA CYS A 92 4.22 19.16 -7.67
C CYS A 92 3.18 20.30 -7.66
N GLY A 93 2.26 20.34 -6.69
CA GLY A 93 1.34 21.47 -6.53
C GLY A 93 2.02 22.75 -5.98
N VAL A 94 3.11 22.60 -5.25
CA VAL A 94 3.93 23.71 -4.70
C VAL A 94 4.89 24.30 -5.74
N ASP A 95 5.12 23.65 -6.88
CA ASP A 95 5.93 24.22 -7.98
C ASP A 95 5.17 25.27 -8.82
N LEU A 96 3.85 25.41 -8.67
CA LEU A 96 3.04 26.37 -9.44
C LEU A 96 3.18 27.86 -9.03
N PRO A 97 3.41 28.24 -7.76
CA PRO A 97 3.57 29.66 -7.38
C PRO A 97 4.93 30.27 -7.73
N ARG A 98 5.97 29.47 -8.01
CA ARG A 98 7.33 30.01 -8.25
C ARG A 98 7.54 30.55 -9.67
N GLN A 99 6.72 30.14 -10.64
CA GLN A 99 6.80 30.63 -12.03
C GLN A 99 6.06 31.96 -12.28
N ILE A 100 5.14 32.37 -11.40
CA ILE A 100 4.39 33.63 -11.56
C ILE A 100 5.19 34.85 -11.03
N GLY A 101 6.17 34.61 -10.14
CA GLY A 101 7.04 35.65 -9.57
C GLY A 101 8.25 36.04 -10.43
N GLU A 102 8.50 35.36 -11.55
CA GLU A 102 9.58 35.74 -12.50
C GLU A 102 9.04 36.40 -13.78
N LEU A 103 7.74 36.75 -13.81
CA LEU A 103 7.05 37.40 -14.92
C LEU A 103 6.59 38.84 -14.59
N PHE A 104 6.99 39.38 -13.43
CA PHE A 104 6.82 40.79 -13.03
C PHE A 104 8.12 41.32 -12.44
#